data_AF-A0A930RSY0-F1
#
_entry.id   AF-A0A930RSY0-F1
#
_cell.length_a   1.000
_cell.length_b   1.000
_cell.length_c   1.000
_cell.angle_alpha   90.00
_cell.angle_beta   90.00
_cell.angle_gamma   90.00
#
_symmetry.space_group_name_H-M   'P 1'
#
loop_
_entity.id
_entity.type
_entity.pdbx_description
1 polymer ?
#
loop_
_entity_poly.entity_id
_entity_poly.type
_entity_poly.pdbx_seq_one_letter_code
_entity_poly.pdbx_strand_id
1 'polypeptide(L)' 'MTKALISIDYTVDFVADDGKLTAGAPAQAISETIAQVTQLAFDQGAYVFFAIDAHDVEDPFHPESKLFPPHNIIGTSG' A
#
# COMPACT_ATOMS: atom_id res chain seq x y z
N MET A 1 6.45 -12.59 23.77
CA MET A 1 6.80 -11.22 23.32
C MET A 1 5.71 -10.76 22.37
N THR A 2 5.22 -9.53 22.52
CA THR A 2 4.23 -8.96 21.60
C THR A 2 4.88 -8.70 20.26
N LYS A 3 4.19 -9.07 19.17
CA LYS A 3 4.66 -8.87 17.79
C LYS A 3 3.88 -7.74 17.12
N ALA A 4 4.41 -7.26 16.00
CA ALA A 4 3.73 -6.37 15.10
C ALA A 4 3.87 -6.86 13.64
N LEU A 5 2.85 -6.59 12.83
CA LEU A 5 2.86 -6.71 11.38
C LEU A 5 2.70 -5.32 10.77
N ILE A 6 3.52 -5.01 9.77
CA ILE A 6 3.41 -3.77 8.99
C ILE A 6 2.97 -4.17 7.59
N SER A 7 1.77 -3.74 7.20
CA SER A 7 1.25 -3.84 5.84
C SER A 7 1.64 -2.55 5.12
N ILE A 8 2.49 -2.66 4.10
CA ILE A 8 3.12 -1.53 3.42
C ILE A 8 2.52 -1.41 2.03
N ASP A 9 1.92 -0.26 1.72
CA ASP A 9 1.59 0.18 0.36
C ASP A 9 0.84 -0.81 -0.54
N TYR A 10 0.01 -1.66 0.07
CA TYR A 10 -0.82 -2.61 -0.69
C TYR A 10 -2.17 -1.96 -1.08
N THR A 11 -2.08 -0.92 -1.91
CA THR A 11 -3.21 -0.07 -2.36
C THR A 11 -3.63 -0.36 -3.80
N VAL A 12 -4.66 0.31 -4.29
CA VAL A 12 -5.15 0.13 -5.68
C VAL A 12 -4.10 0.63 -6.67
N ASP A 13 -3.52 1.82 -6.42
CA ASP A 13 -2.54 2.44 -7.31
C ASP A 13 -1.27 1.59 -7.49
N PHE A 14 -0.92 0.73 -6.52
CA PHE A 14 0.22 -0.18 -6.59
C PHE A 14 -0.11 -1.61 -7.07
N VAL A 15 -1.38 -2.04 -7.04
CA VAL A 15 -1.75 -3.45 -7.27
C VAL A 15 -2.68 -3.65 -8.47
N ALA A 16 -3.70 -2.82 -8.62
CA ALA A 16 -4.73 -3.03 -9.65
C ALA A 16 -4.16 -2.89 -11.06
N ASP A 17 -4.81 -3.52 -12.05
CA ASP A 17 -4.38 -3.42 -13.46
C ASP A 17 -4.38 -1.96 -13.95
N ASP A 18 -5.30 -1.15 -13.44
CA ASP A 18 -5.45 0.28 -13.73
C ASP A 18 -4.80 1.19 -12.66
N GLY A 19 -4.02 0.63 -11.75
CA GLY A 19 -3.30 1.38 -10.73
C GLY A 19 -2.24 2.31 -11.33
N LYS A 20 -2.16 3.55 -10.84
CA LYS A 20 -1.30 4.60 -11.44
C LYS A 20 0.20 4.32 -11.38
N LEU A 21 0.63 3.48 -10.43
CA LEU A 21 2.02 3.04 -10.28
C LEU A 21 2.08 1.52 -10.05
N THR A 22 1.25 0.78 -10.77
CA THR A 22 1.03 -0.64 -10.49
C THR A 22 2.26 -1.52 -10.73
N ALA A 23 2.48 -2.46 -9.82
CA ALA A 23 3.41 -3.58 -10.01
C ALA A 23 2.75 -4.76 -10.74
N GLY A 24 1.44 -4.70 -11.01
CA GLY A 24 0.69 -5.65 -11.83
C GLY A 24 0.65 -7.07 -11.25
N ALA A 25 0.71 -8.06 -12.14
CA ALA A 25 0.54 -9.47 -11.80
C ALA A 25 1.40 -9.97 -10.61
N PRO A 26 2.69 -9.58 -10.45
CA PRO A 26 3.45 -9.90 -9.24
C PRO A 26 2.82 -9.44 -7.93
N ALA A 27 2.29 -8.22 -7.86
CA ALA A 27 1.62 -7.71 -6.66
C ALA A 27 0.27 -8.38 -6.46
N GLN A 28 -0.52 -8.55 -7.53
CA GLN A 28 -1.81 -9.23 -7.47
C GLN A 28 -1.67 -10.69 -6.97
N ALA A 29 -0.61 -11.38 -7.37
CA ALA A 29 -0.36 -12.78 -7.00
C ALA A 29 -0.19 -12.99 -5.48
N ILE A 30 0.16 -11.95 -4.71
CA ILE A 30 0.31 -12.07 -3.25
C ILE A 30 -0.97 -11.70 -2.47
N SER A 31 -2.05 -11.28 -3.14
CA SER A 31 -3.28 -10.76 -2.52
C SER A 31 -3.88 -11.67 -1.45
N GLU A 32 -4.02 -12.96 -1.76
CA GLU A 32 -4.56 -13.92 -0.79
C GLU A 32 -3.60 -14.13 0.38
N THR A 33 -2.30 -14.22 0.11
CA THR A 33 -1.29 -14.49 1.15
C THR A 33 -1.15 -13.30 2.10
N ILE A 34 -1.12 -12.07 1.58
CA ILE A 34 -0.99 -10.85 2.40
C ILE A 34 -2.24 -10.66 3.28
N ALA A 35 -3.44 -10.97 2.76
CA ALA A 35 -4.67 -10.93 3.54
C ALA A 35 -4.67 -11.98 4.66
N GLN A 36 -4.31 -13.22 4.33
CA GLN A 36 -4.26 -14.33 5.29
C GLN A 36 -3.26 -14.08 6.43
N VAL A 37 -2.03 -13.64 6.11
CA VAL A 37 -1.01 -13.39 7.14
C VAL A 37 -1.36 -12.19 8.02
N THR A 38 -2.01 -11.16 7.45
CA THR A 38 -2.49 -9.99 8.20
C THR A 38 -3.59 -10.38 9.17
N GLN A 39 -4.58 -11.16 8.71
CA GLN A 39 -5.65 -11.67 9.56
C GLN A 39 -5.10 -12.56 10.68
N LEU A 40 -4.20 -13.48 10.35
CA LEU A 40 -3.57 -14.36 11.34
C LEU A 40 -2.81 -13.56 12.40
N ALA A 41 -2.09 -12.51 12.01
CA ALA A 41 -1.38 -11.65 12.96
C ALA A 41 -2.35 -10.93 13.91
N PHE A 42 -3.44 -10.38 13.35
CA PHE A 42 -4.49 -9.73 14.15
C PHE A 42 -5.13 -10.71 15.14
N ASP A 43 -5.51 -11.91 14.68
CA ASP A 43 -6.14 -12.95 15.50
C ASP A 43 -5.23 -13.43 16.65
N GLN A 44 -3.91 -13.38 16.45
CA GLN A 44 -2.91 -13.70 17.47
C GLN A 44 -2.65 -12.55 18.45
N GLY A 45 -3.35 -11.43 18.32
CA GLY A 45 -3.19 -10.24 19.17
C GLY A 45 -1.92 -9.43 18.86
N ALA A 46 -1.37 -9.57 17.65
CA ALA A 46 -0.30 -8.68 17.19
C ALA A 46 -0.86 -7.29 16.89
N TYR A 47 -0.02 -6.26 17.04
CA TYR A 47 -0.33 -4.96 16.46
C TYR A 47 -0.25 -5.04 14.94
N VAL A 48 -1.22 -4.46 14.24
CA VAL A 48 -1.23 -4.38 12.78
C VAL A 48 -1.22 -2.92 12.39
N PHE A 49 -0.20 -2.51 11.64
CA PHE A 49 -0.04 -1.16 11.12
C PHE A 49 -0.17 -1.18 9.60
N PHE A 50 -1.11 -0.41 9.07
CA PHE A 50 -1.17 -0.11 7.64
C PHE A 50 -0.36 1.16 7.40
N ALA A 51 0.87 1.00 6.90
CA ALA A 51 1.75 2.09 6.51
C ALA A 51 1.51 2.36 5.04
N ILE A 52 0.68 3.36 4.76
CA ILE A 52 0.18 3.67 3.42
C ILE A 52 0.71 5.03 3.02
N ASP A 53 1.30 5.06 1.84
CA ASP A 53 1.71 6.27 1.15
C ASP A 53 0.52 7.23 0.93
N ALA A 54 0.81 8.52 0.99
CA ALA A 54 -0.20 9.57 0.97
C ALA A 54 0.40 10.83 0.35
N HIS A 55 0.14 11.02 -0.93
CA HIS A 55 0.68 12.13 -1.69
C HIS A 55 -0.32 13.27 -1.88
N ASP A 56 0.22 14.49 -1.92
CA ASP A 56 -0.46 15.67 -2.43
C ASP A 56 0.00 15.90 -3.88
N VAL A 57 -0.95 15.92 -4.82
CA VAL A 57 -0.66 16.08 -6.25
C VAL A 57 -0.03 17.43 -6.57
N GLU A 58 -0.30 18.44 -5.74
CA GLU A 58 0.19 19.81 -5.94
C GLU A 58 1.47 20.10 -5.14
N ASP A 59 2.16 19.09 -4.59
CA ASP A 59 3.43 19.31 -3.87
C ASP A 59 4.66 19.20 -4.81
N PRO A 60 5.22 20.34 -5.29
CA PRO A 60 6.41 20.34 -6.14
C PRO A 60 7.71 20.14 -5.35
N PHE A 61 7.66 20.20 -4.01
CA PHE A 61 8.83 20.05 -3.14
C PHE A 61 9.10 18.59 -2.80
N HIS A 62 8.08 17.72 -2.88
CA HIS A 62 8.26 16.30 -2.71
C HIS A 62 9.18 15.75 -3.82
N PRO A 63 10.26 15.03 -3.48
CA PRO A 63 11.23 14.56 -4.48
C PRO A 63 10.61 13.60 -5.50
N GLU A 64 9.61 12.82 -5.08
CA GLU A 64 8.95 11.82 -5.93
C GLU A 64 8.02 12.41 -6.99
N SER A 65 7.52 13.64 -6.79
CA SER A 65 6.64 14.32 -7.75
C SER A 65 7.28 14.51 -9.13
N LYS A 66 8.62 14.36 -9.22
CA LYS A 66 9.39 14.46 -10.47
C LYS A 66 9.84 13.10 -11.01
N LEU A 67 9.68 12.04 -10.23
CA LEU A 67 10.21 10.71 -10.53
C LEU A 67 9.11 9.72 -10.91
N PHE A 68 7.93 9.89 -10.33
CA PHE A 68 6.79 8.99 -10.51
C PHE A 68 5.54 9.76 -10.93
N PRO A 69 4.59 9.11 -11.62
CA PRO A 69 3.27 9.68 -11.82
C PRO A 69 2.57 9.89 -10.46
N PRO A 70 1.60 10.82 -10.36
CA PRO A 70 0.78 10.95 -9.17
C PRO A 70 0.11 9.62 -8.80
N HIS A 71 0.25 9.17 -7.56
CA HIS A 71 -0.28 7.91 -7.01
C HIS A 71 -0.63 8.10 -5.53
N ASN A 72 -1.52 7.26 -4.98
CA ASN A 72 -2.00 7.34 -3.58
C ASN A 72 -2.36 8.76 -3.14
N ILE A 73 -3.05 9.48 -4.03
CA ILE A 73 -3.44 10.86 -3.76
C ILE A 73 -4.54 10.87 -2.71
N ILE A 74 -4.38 11.73 -1.69
CA ILE A 74 -5.31 11.85 -0.57
C ILE A 74 -6.74 12.06 -1.09
N GLY A 75 -7.68 11.23 -0.61
CA GLY A 75 -9.09 11.30 -0.96
C GLY A 75 -9.48 10.60 -2.26
N THR A 76 -8.53 9.97 -2.95
CA THR A 76 -8.83 9.10 -4.11
C THR A 76 -9.05 7.64 -3.69
N SER A 77 -9.53 6.81 -4.61
CA SER A 77 -9.65 5.36 -4.42
C SER A 77 -8.34 4.61 -4.67
N GLY A 78 -7.30 5.33 -5.12
CA GLY A 78 -5.97 4.80 -5.42
C GLY A 78 -5.27 4.30 -4.17
#